data_AF-A0A943PK23-F1
#
_entry.id   AF-A0A943PK23-F1
#
_cell.length_a   1.000
_cell.length_b   1.000
_cell.length_c   1.000
_cell.angle_alpha   90.00
_cell.angle_beta   90.00
_cell.angle_gamma   90.00
#
_symmetry.space_group_name_H-M   'P 1'
#
loop_
_entity.id
_entity.type
_entity.pdbx_description
1 polymer ?
#
loop_
_entity_poly.entity_id
_entity_poly.type
_entity_poly.pdbx_seq_one_letter_code
_entity_poly.pdbx_strand_id
1 'polypeptide(L)' 'MRFCEKLKEARTKAGLKQEELAKALGVSLRTITNYESGECYPRKRD' A
#
# COMPACT_ATOMS: atom_id res chain seq x y z
N MET A 1 10.90 9.83 4.89
CA MET A 1 9.62 9.18 4.56
C MET A 1 9.87 7.86 3.86
N ARG A 2 9.44 6.76 4.46
CA ARG A 2 9.46 5.42 3.89
C ARG A 2 8.29 5.25 2.90
N PHE A 3 8.39 4.30 1.96
CA PHE A 3 7.34 4.03 0.98
C PHE A 3 5.98 3.72 1.64
N CYS A 4 6.00 2.96 2.72
CA CYS A 4 4.84 2.62 3.54
C CYS A 4 4.08 3.85 4.05
N GLU A 5 4.79 4.87 4.51
CA GLU A 5 4.20 6.12 5.01
C GLU A 5 3.57 6.92 3.86
N LYS A 6 4.26 7.03 2.72
CA LYS A 6 3.76 7.73 1.53
C LYS A 6 2.50 7.07 0.97
N LEU A 7 2.46 5.74 0.93
CA LEU A 7 1.30 4.99 0.46
C LEU A 7 0.08 5.23 1.37
N LYS A 8 0.30 5.18 2.69
CA LYS A 8 -0.76 5.44 3.68
C LYS A 8 -1.27 6.88 3.59
N GLU A 9 -0.37 7.86 3.44
CA GLU A 9 -0.75 9.26 3.22
C GLU A 9 -1.55 9.44 1.93
N ALA A 10 -1.07 8.88 0.81
CA ALA A 10 -1.76 8.98 -0.47
C ALA A 10 -3.15 8.34 -0.41
N ARG A 11 -3.27 7.17 0.22
CA ARG A 11 -4.55 6.49 0.46
C ARG A 11 -5.50 7.36 1.28
N THR A 12 -4.99 7.95 2.36
CA THR A 12 -5.80 8.78 3.27
C THR A 12 -6.23 10.09 2.61
N LYS A 13 -5.35 10.72 1.83
CA LYS A 13 -5.68 11.91 1.02
C LYS A 13 -6.72 11.61 -0.06
N ALA A 14 -6.68 10.41 -0.63
CA ALA A 14 -7.67 9.95 -1.60
C ALA A 14 -9.00 9.51 -0.95
N GLY A 15 -9.08 9.44 0.40
CA GLY A 15 -10.27 8.95 1.11
C GLY A 15 -10.55 7.47 0.92
N LEU A 16 -9.58 6.70 0.42
CA LEU A 16 -9.75 5.29 0.04
C LEU A 16 -9.54 4.35 1.23
N LYS A 17 -10.30 3.26 1.26
CA LYS A 17 -10.02 2.12 2.14
C LYS A 17 -8.90 1.26 1.56
N GLN A 18 -8.24 0.46 2.41
CA GLN A 18 -7.18 -0.45 1.96
C GLN A 18 -7.68 -1.43 0.88
N GLU A 19 -8.92 -1.89 0.98
CA GLU A 19 -9.56 -2.75 -0.04
C GLU A 19 -9.77 -2.05 -1.38
N GLU A 20 -10.12 -0.77 -1.37
CA GLU A 20 -10.33 0.00 -2.59
C GLU A 20 -9.00 0.29 -3.26
N LEU A 21 -7.98 0.63 -2.49
CA LEU A 21 -6.61 0.77 -2.98
C LEU A 21 -6.09 -0.56 -3.55
N ALA A 22 -6.36 -1.68 -2.88
CA ALA A 22 -5.98 -3.01 -3.33
C ALA A 22 -6.64 -3.35 -4.68
N LYS A 23 -7.94 -3.10 -4.81
CA LYS A 23 -8.68 -3.28 -6.06
C LYS A 23 -8.16 -2.38 -7.17
N ALA A 24 -7.90 -1.10 -6.88
CA ALA A 24 -7.38 -0.14 -7.86
C ALA A 24 -5.99 -0.51 -8.37
N LEU A 25 -5.14 -1.09 -7.51
CA LEU A 25 -3.80 -1.54 -7.86
C LEU A 25 -3.77 -2.99 -8.40
N GLY A 26 -4.90 -3.71 -8.38
CA GLY A 26 -4.96 -5.11 -8.79
C GLY A 26 -4.16 -6.05 -7.90
N VAL A 27 -3.94 -5.67 -6.63
CA VAL A 27 -3.19 -6.47 -5.65
C VAL A 27 -4.11 -6.97 -4.56
N SER A 28 -3.66 -7.96 -3.79
CA SER A 28 -4.43 -8.45 -2.65
C SER A 28 -4.46 -7.42 -1.50
N LEU A 29 -5.51 -7.45 -0.68
CA LEU A 29 -5.58 -6.64 0.55
C LEU A 29 -4.35 -6.86 1.44
N ARG A 30 -3.92 -8.12 1.56
CA ARG A 30 -2.70 -8.51 2.30
C ARG A 30 -1.45 -7.82 1.77
N THR A 31 -1.35 -7.60 0.46
CA THR A 31 -0.24 -6.85 -0.15
C THR A 31 -0.24 -5.39 0.31
N ILE A 32 -1.40 -4.73 0.32
CA ILE A 32 -1.53 -3.36 0.83
C ILE A 32 -1.24 -3.29 2.33
N THR A 33 -1.77 -4.23 3.12
CA THR A 33 -1.48 -4.31 4.56
C THR A 33 0.01 -4.49 4.81
N ASN A 34 0.69 -5.36 4.06
CA ASN A 34 2.14 -5.56 4.16
C ASN A 34 2.92 -4.29 3.78
N TYR A 35 2.48 -3.57 2.74
CA TYR A 35 3.07 -2.30 2.35
C TYR A 35 2.84 -1.20 3.38
N GLU A 36 1.70 -1.13 4.05
CA GLU A 36 1.43 -0.11 5.08
C GLU A 36 2.01 -0.47 6.45
N SER A 37 2.14 -1.77 6.76
CA SER A 37 2.71 -2.30 8.02
C SER A 37 4.24 -2.18 8.06
N GLY A 38 4.89 -2.08 6.90
CA GLY A 38 6.36 -2.00 6.81
C GLY A 38 7.07 -3.35 6.96
N GLU A 39 6.33 -4.46 7.10
CA GLU A 39 6.86 -5.83 7.12
C GLU A 39 7.39 -6.29 5.76
N CYS A 40 6.95 -5.68 4.65
CA CYS A 40 7.39 -6.07 3.32
C CYS A 40 7.61 -4.84 2.44
N TYR A 41 8.88 -4.55 2.10
CA TYR A 41 9.18 -3.66 1.00
C TYR A 41 8.77 -4.36 -0.31
N PRO A 42 8.22 -3.63 -1.30
CA PRO A 42 8.13 -4.16 -2.66
C PRO A 42 9.55 -4.55 -3.07
N ARG A 43 9.82 -5.86 -3.20
CA ARG A 43 11.13 -6.31 -3.67
C ARG A 43 11.28 -5.74 -5.07
N LYS A 44 12.33 -4.93 -5.29
CA LYS A 44 12.80 -4.67 -6.65
C LYS A 44 13.00 -6.03 -7.29
N ARG A 45 12.25 -6.31 -8.36
CA ARG A 45 12.70 -7.29 -9.34
C ARG A 45 13.88 -6.62 -10.03
N ASP A 46 15.08 -7.07 -9.71
CA ASP A 46 16.24 -6.90 -10.61
C ASP A 46 15.91 -7.47 -12.00
#